data_AF-A0A8D4VR31-F1
#
_entry.id   AF-A0A8D4VR31-F1
#
_cell.length_a   1.000
_cell.length_b   1.000
_cell.length_c   1.000
_cell.angle_alpha   90.00
_cell.angle_beta   90.00
_cell.angle_gamma   90.00
#
_symmetry.space_group_name_H-M   'P 1'
#
loop_
_entity.id
_entity.type
_entity.pdbx_description
1 polymer ?
#
loop_
_entity_poly.entity_id
_entity_poly.type
_entity_poly.pdbx_seq_one_letter_code
_entity_poly.pdbx_strand_id
1 'polypeptide(L)'
;MMKQTTTLLIRPAARGGKYLGADAANAHHHSAAAFLLDPAAERVAAFGLTEAATPQSAGPADLMAPVSRCAPFAADGDTVGVRLSVDIAEPTVFRLLAVGPLSHPDQARVVQADITLLPGVDIGIGPQYPEGLVVEIPGLCISAVAAQWQGAQLSCRAKVTMMCGCPIRRQSGWFWPAGDFSVRLVTCTQRGAVYSYPLAFDDSQPLGSSFQGQWDNQAPGDPVAQAWVYASEPKLGNQGCYRILPALPLPPLRLPRDAQRVLREADITGNARACAER
;
A
#
# COMPACT_ATOMS: atom_id res chain seq x y z
N MET A 1 9.96 -39.07 -6.69
CA MET A 1 9.05 -38.44 -7.66
C MET A 1 9.80 -37.31 -8.37
N MET A 2 9.57 -37.12 -9.67
CA MET A 2 10.24 -36.07 -10.44
C MET A 2 9.60 -34.72 -10.13
N LYS A 3 10.42 -33.69 -9.85
CA LYS A 3 9.91 -32.33 -9.68
C LYS A 3 9.50 -31.74 -11.02
N GLN A 4 8.44 -30.94 -11.01
CA GLN A 4 8.00 -30.15 -12.15
C GLN A 4 7.95 -28.68 -11.74
N THR A 5 8.34 -27.81 -12.66
CA THR A 5 8.25 -26.36 -12.47
C THR A 5 6.79 -25.94 -12.54
N THR A 6 6.37 -25.19 -11.53
CA THR A 6 5.06 -24.53 -11.47
C THR A 6 5.29 -23.04 -11.35
N THR A 7 4.64 -22.27 -12.22
CA THR A 7 4.76 -20.82 -12.28
C THR A 7 3.44 -20.15 -11.94
N LEU A 8 3.49 -19.11 -11.12
CA LEU A 8 2.35 -18.26 -10.81
C LEU A 8 2.63 -16.80 -11.11
N LEU A 9 1.64 -16.14 -11.70
CA LEU A 9 1.59 -14.69 -11.82
C LEU A 9 0.78 -14.12 -10.64
N ILE A 10 1.39 -13.24 -9.87
CA ILE A 10 0.76 -12.55 -8.73
C ILE A 10 0.60 -11.08 -9.07
N ARG A 11 -0.57 -10.52 -8.79
CA ARG A 11 -0.86 -9.09 -9.00
C ARG A 11 -1.29 -8.43 -7.70
N PRO A 12 -0.36 -7.79 -6.98
CA PRO A 12 -0.71 -6.96 -5.83
C PRO A 12 -1.61 -5.81 -6.27
N ALA A 13 -2.73 -5.60 -5.59
CA ALA A 13 -3.69 -4.54 -5.88
C ALA A 13 -4.01 -3.73 -4.62
N ALA A 14 -4.33 -2.46 -4.76
CA ALA A 14 -4.95 -1.72 -3.66
C ALA A 14 -6.38 -2.23 -3.45
N ARG A 15 -6.82 -2.39 -2.20
CA ARG A 15 -8.21 -2.79 -1.90
C ARG A 15 -9.20 -1.75 -2.45
N GLY A 16 -10.00 -2.16 -3.44
CA GLY A 16 -10.85 -1.28 -4.25
C GLY A 16 -10.12 -0.14 -4.96
N GLY A 17 -8.86 -0.39 -5.30
CA GLY A 17 -8.04 0.41 -6.20
C GLY A 17 -7.54 -0.41 -7.38
N LYS A 18 -6.55 0.13 -8.10
CA LYS A 18 -5.85 -0.58 -9.18
C LYS A 18 -4.81 -1.56 -8.65
N TYR A 19 -4.24 -2.36 -9.56
CA TYR A 19 -2.95 -2.99 -9.32
C TYR A 19 -1.91 -1.97 -8.87
N LEU A 20 -0.99 -2.42 -8.03
CA LEU A 20 0.13 -1.59 -7.60
C LEU A 20 1.13 -1.52 -8.76
N GLY A 21 0.98 -0.52 -9.62
CA GLY A 21 1.86 -0.23 -10.74
C GLY A 21 2.89 0.85 -10.43
N ALA A 22 3.60 1.30 -11.47
CA ALA A 22 4.57 2.39 -11.38
C ALA A 22 3.94 3.77 -11.05
N ASP A 23 2.63 3.85 -10.84
CA ASP A 23 1.88 4.99 -10.31
C ASP A 23 1.63 4.88 -8.79
N ALA A 24 1.59 3.65 -8.26
CA ALA A 24 1.64 3.35 -6.84
C ALA A 24 3.06 3.52 -6.27
N ALA A 25 4.07 3.46 -7.13
CA ALA A 25 5.42 3.94 -6.86
C ALA A 25 5.65 5.29 -7.55
N ASN A 26 6.54 6.13 -7.03
CA ASN A 26 7.14 7.14 -7.91
C ASN A 26 7.95 6.37 -8.98
N ALA A 27 7.91 6.78 -10.25
CA ALA A 27 8.23 6.02 -11.46
C ALA A 27 9.64 5.39 -11.59
N HIS A 28 10.44 5.38 -10.53
CA HIS A 28 11.81 4.86 -10.45
C HIS A 28 11.92 3.52 -9.69
N HIS A 29 10.83 2.98 -9.13
CA HIS A 29 10.87 1.82 -8.24
C HIS A 29 9.79 0.77 -8.51
N HIS A 30 10.09 -0.47 -8.09
CA HIS A 30 9.10 -1.52 -7.89
C HIS A 30 8.05 -1.07 -6.88
N SER A 31 6.76 -1.26 -7.19
CA SER A 31 5.61 -0.83 -6.39
C SER A 31 5.20 -1.83 -5.32
N ALA A 32 5.43 -3.12 -5.54
CA ALA A 32 5.19 -4.18 -4.58
C ALA A 32 6.20 -5.33 -4.72
N ALA A 33 6.24 -6.18 -3.71
CA ALA A 33 7.02 -7.42 -3.71
C ALA A 33 6.10 -8.60 -3.40
N ALA A 34 6.42 -9.77 -3.95
CA ALA A 34 5.76 -11.01 -3.58
C ALA A 34 6.78 -12.08 -3.19
N PHE A 35 6.42 -12.89 -2.19
CA PHE A 35 7.25 -13.96 -1.65
C PHE A 35 6.40 -15.21 -1.53
N LEU A 36 6.92 -16.33 -2.00
CA LEU A 36 6.39 -17.65 -1.74
C LEU A 36 7.23 -18.31 -0.66
N LEU A 37 6.63 -18.58 0.49
CA LEU A 37 7.29 -19.24 1.61
C LEU A 37 6.87 -20.69 1.64
N ASP A 38 7.84 -21.57 1.79
CA ASP A 38 7.61 -22.96 2.13
C ASP A 38 7.41 -23.06 3.64
N PRO A 39 6.19 -23.36 4.14
CA PRO A 39 5.92 -23.44 5.57
C PRO A 39 6.62 -24.64 6.23
N ALA A 40 6.89 -25.72 5.49
CA ALA A 40 7.59 -26.89 6.04
C ALA A 40 9.09 -26.59 6.24
N ALA A 41 9.65 -25.73 5.39
CA ALA A 41 11.06 -25.39 5.42
C ALA A 41 11.38 -24.02 6.03
N GLU A 42 10.35 -23.28 6.47
CA GLU A 42 10.40 -21.92 7.02
C GLU A 42 11.29 -20.95 6.21
N ARG A 43 11.36 -21.13 4.89
CA ARG A 43 12.24 -20.38 3.99
C ARG A 43 11.47 -19.78 2.82
N VAL A 44 12.04 -18.75 2.21
CA VAL A 44 11.55 -18.22 0.94
C VAL A 44 11.91 -19.19 -0.18
N ALA A 45 10.91 -19.75 -0.85
CA ALA A 45 11.05 -20.66 -1.98
C ALA A 45 11.20 -19.90 -3.31
N ALA A 46 10.49 -18.79 -3.46
CA ALA A 46 10.60 -17.89 -4.60
C ALA A 46 10.23 -16.47 -4.16
N PHE A 47 10.78 -15.46 -4.83
CA PHE A 47 10.39 -14.07 -4.64
C PHE A 47 10.54 -13.28 -5.92
N GLY A 48 9.90 -12.13 -5.97
CA GLY A 48 9.99 -11.22 -7.08
C GLY A 48 9.44 -9.86 -6.71
N LEU A 49 9.76 -8.90 -7.55
CA LEU A 49 9.27 -7.54 -7.46
C LEU A 49 8.28 -7.30 -8.59
N THR A 50 7.35 -6.38 -8.40
CA THR A 50 6.46 -5.98 -9.48
C THR A 50 7.27 -5.36 -10.61
N GLU A 51 7.03 -5.87 -11.82
CA GLU A 51 7.57 -5.33 -13.05
C GLU A 51 6.40 -4.84 -13.90
N ALA A 52 6.57 -3.66 -14.51
CA ALA A 52 5.62 -3.10 -15.46
C ALA A 52 6.31 -3.00 -16.82
N ALA A 53 5.60 -3.39 -17.89
CA ALA A 53 6.14 -3.27 -19.25
C ALA A 53 6.34 -1.81 -19.67
N THR A 54 5.54 -0.89 -19.11
CA THR A 54 5.68 0.55 -19.30
C THR A 54 5.65 1.31 -17.96
N PRO A 55 6.39 2.42 -17.82
CA PRO A 55 6.39 3.21 -16.57
C PRO A 55 5.06 3.88 -16.22
N GLN A 56 4.06 3.87 -17.11
CA GLN A 56 2.83 4.67 -16.96
C GLN A 56 1.59 3.85 -16.61
N SER A 57 1.65 2.52 -16.59
CA SER A 57 0.42 1.72 -16.47
C SER A 57 0.49 0.66 -15.37
N ALA A 58 -0.52 0.69 -14.51
CA ALA A 58 -0.86 -0.44 -13.65
C ALA A 58 -1.61 -1.55 -14.43
N GLY A 59 -2.21 -1.22 -15.57
CA GLY A 59 -3.08 -2.08 -16.38
C GLY A 59 -4.04 -1.26 -17.24
N PRO A 60 -5.01 -1.89 -17.90
CA PRO A 60 -5.88 -1.22 -18.86
C PRO A 60 -6.79 -0.16 -18.21
N ALA A 61 -7.34 0.75 -19.02
CA ALA A 61 -8.09 1.92 -18.53
C ALA A 61 -9.36 1.57 -17.73
N ASP A 62 -9.99 0.43 -18.03
CA ASP A 62 -11.17 -0.11 -17.36
C ASP A 62 -10.88 -0.74 -15.99
N LEU A 63 -9.60 -0.91 -15.62
CA LEU A 63 -9.17 -1.36 -14.29
C LEU A 63 -9.69 -0.49 -13.13
N MET A 64 -10.06 0.76 -13.43
CA MET A 64 -10.61 1.70 -12.46
C MET A 64 -12.07 1.41 -12.09
N ALA A 65 -12.78 0.66 -12.93
CA ALA A 65 -14.19 0.37 -12.73
C ALA A 65 -14.41 -0.62 -11.58
N PRO A 66 -15.52 -0.51 -10.83
CA PRO A 66 -15.89 -1.50 -9.83
C PRO A 66 -15.99 -2.90 -10.44
N VAL A 67 -15.34 -3.87 -9.80
CA VAL A 67 -15.38 -5.27 -10.22
C VAL A 67 -16.62 -5.95 -9.67
N SER A 68 -17.33 -6.69 -10.52
CA SER A 68 -18.46 -7.53 -10.10
C SER A 68 -17.97 -8.84 -9.48
N ARG A 69 -18.78 -9.44 -8.61
CA ARG A 69 -18.46 -10.77 -8.05
C ARG A 69 -18.20 -11.76 -9.19
N CYS A 70 -17.10 -12.52 -9.08
CA CYS A 70 -16.62 -13.49 -10.08
C CYS A 70 -16.12 -12.90 -11.41
N ALA A 71 -16.17 -11.58 -11.59
CA ALA A 71 -15.45 -10.94 -12.69
C ALA A 71 -13.97 -10.79 -12.27
N PRO A 72 -13.02 -11.10 -13.17
CA PRO A 72 -11.62 -10.82 -12.90
C PRO A 72 -11.36 -9.31 -12.96
N PHE A 73 -10.24 -8.88 -12.36
CA PHE A 73 -9.73 -7.54 -12.60
C PHE A 73 -9.25 -7.44 -14.05
N ALA A 74 -9.53 -6.31 -14.70
CA ALA A 74 -9.09 -6.08 -16.07
C ALA A 74 -7.56 -6.20 -16.17
N ALA A 75 -7.08 -7.01 -17.12
CA ALA A 75 -5.66 -7.24 -17.34
C ALA A 75 -5.38 -7.46 -18.83
N ASP A 76 -4.20 -7.06 -19.25
CA ASP A 76 -3.62 -7.21 -20.58
C ASP A 76 -2.14 -7.65 -20.48
N GLY A 77 -1.46 -7.72 -21.62
CA GLY A 77 -0.05 -8.13 -21.70
C GLY A 77 0.92 -7.17 -20.97
N ASP A 78 0.53 -5.92 -20.74
CA ASP A 78 1.37 -4.89 -20.15
C ASP A 78 1.06 -4.65 -18.66
N THR A 79 0.05 -5.34 -18.14
CA THR A 79 -0.41 -5.19 -16.75
C THR A 79 0.68 -5.63 -15.78
N VAL A 80 0.89 -4.85 -14.73
CA VAL A 80 1.93 -5.08 -13.71
C VAL A 80 1.71 -6.39 -12.94
N GLY A 81 2.79 -7.13 -12.68
CA GLY A 81 2.72 -8.36 -11.89
C GLY A 81 4.08 -8.86 -11.41
N VAL A 82 4.04 -9.93 -10.62
CA VAL A 82 5.21 -10.67 -10.13
C VAL A 82 5.11 -12.10 -10.60
N ARG A 83 6.08 -12.57 -11.37
CA ARG A 83 6.15 -13.97 -11.81
C ARG A 83 7.06 -14.75 -10.87
N LEU A 84 6.54 -15.78 -10.23
CA LEU A 84 7.28 -16.69 -9.35
C LEU A 84 7.24 -18.11 -9.90
N SER A 85 8.36 -18.84 -9.84
CA SER A 85 8.44 -20.25 -10.27
C SER A 85 9.07 -21.10 -9.18
N VAL A 86 8.55 -22.31 -8.97
CA VAL A 86 9.07 -23.29 -8.01
C VAL A 86 9.02 -24.71 -8.57
N ASP A 87 10.01 -25.53 -8.20
CA ASP A 87 10.07 -26.95 -8.57
C ASP A 87 9.53 -27.84 -7.45
N ILE A 88 8.36 -28.44 -7.68
CA ILE A 88 7.64 -29.29 -6.71
C ILE A 88 7.34 -30.67 -7.29
N ALA A 89 7.33 -31.70 -6.44
CA ALA A 89 7.09 -33.09 -6.85
C ALA A 89 5.70 -33.61 -6.45
N GLU A 90 4.99 -32.89 -5.58
CA GLU A 90 3.66 -33.22 -5.08
C GLU A 90 2.88 -31.93 -4.78
N PRO A 91 1.54 -31.99 -4.67
CA PRO A 91 0.74 -30.85 -4.24
C PRO A 91 1.29 -30.25 -2.95
N THR A 92 1.69 -28.98 -3.00
CA THR A 92 2.39 -28.31 -1.89
C THR A 92 1.64 -27.05 -1.49
N VAL A 93 1.38 -26.90 -0.19
CA VAL A 93 0.83 -25.67 0.36
C VAL A 93 1.97 -24.69 0.62
N PHE A 94 1.88 -23.52 0.02
CA PHE A 94 2.79 -22.41 0.24
C PHE A 94 2.06 -21.27 0.93
N ARG A 95 2.84 -20.41 1.58
CA ARG A 95 2.37 -19.14 2.10
C ARG A 95 2.83 -18.02 1.18
N LEU A 96 1.89 -17.35 0.53
CA LEU A 96 2.13 -16.17 -0.27
C LEU A 96 2.12 -14.93 0.63
N LEU A 97 3.17 -14.11 0.54
CA LEU A 97 3.19 -12.75 1.07
C LEU A 97 3.20 -11.77 -0.09
N ALA A 98 2.33 -10.76 -0.04
CA ALA A 98 2.39 -9.57 -0.88
C ALA A 98 2.67 -8.34 -0.01
N VAL A 99 3.62 -7.51 -0.43
CA VAL A 99 4.07 -6.33 0.32
C VAL A 99 4.00 -5.09 -0.55
N GLY A 100 3.33 -4.04 -0.08
CA GLY A 100 3.29 -2.77 -0.79
C GLY A 100 2.38 -1.72 -0.12
N PRO A 101 2.35 -0.48 -0.64
CA PRO A 101 3.23 0.02 -1.70
C PRO A 101 4.63 0.32 -1.17
N LEU A 102 5.66 -0.04 -1.93
CA LEU A 102 7.06 0.07 -1.51
C LEU A 102 7.61 1.51 -1.52
N SER A 103 6.96 2.42 -2.25
CA SER A 103 7.27 3.85 -2.28
C SER A 103 6.91 4.59 -1.00
N HIS A 104 6.05 3.99 -0.17
CA HIS A 104 5.65 4.51 1.14
C HIS A 104 5.90 3.41 2.17
N PRO A 105 7.17 3.08 2.50
CA PRO A 105 7.50 1.93 3.34
C PRO A 105 6.83 2.01 4.72
N ASP A 106 6.64 3.23 5.22
CA ASP A 106 5.93 3.56 6.45
C ASP A 106 4.40 3.31 6.39
N GLN A 107 3.84 3.31 5.19
CA GLN A 107 2.42 3.04 4.95
C GLN A 107 2.21 1.62 4.40
N ALA A 108 3.26 0.94 3.95
CA ALA A 108 3.19 -0.39 3.37
C ALA A 108 2.52 -1.40 4.32
N ARG A 109 1.87 -2.39 3.72
CA ARG A 109 1.23 -3.51 4.43
C ARG A 109 1.71 -4.83 3.85
N VAL A 110 1.64 -5.85 4.69
CA VAL A 110 1.86 -7.24 4.30
C VAL A 110 0.52 -7.94 4.31
N VAL A 111 0.16 -8.53 3.19
CA VAL A 111 -0.99 -9.44 3.09
C VAL A 111 -0.47 -10.85 2.91
N GLN A 112 -1.14 -11.78 3.55
CA GLN A 112 -0.79 -13.19 3.54
C GLN A 112 -1.97 -14.03 3.07
N ALA A 113 -1.70 -15.00 2.21
CA ALA A 113 -2.64 -16.05 1.84
C ALA A 113 -1.90 -17.39 1.77
N ASP A 114 -2.55 -18.47 2.17
CA ASP A 114 -2.04 -19.82 1.92
C ASP A 114 -2.61 -20.32 0.58
N ILE A 115 -1.77 -20.91 -0.25
CA ILE A 115 -2.11 -21.39 -1.61
C ILE A 115 -1.54 -22.77 -1.86
N THR A 116 -2.34 -23.65 -2.47
CA THR A 116 -1.86 -24.95 -2.95
C THR A 116 -1.38 -24.83 -4.39
N LEU A 117 -0.13 -25.22 -4.65
CA LEU A 117 0.42 -25.36 -5.99
C LEU A 117 0.50 -26.84 -6.38
N LEU A 118 0.18 -27.13 -7.64
CA LEU A 118 0.25 -28.48 -8.21
C LEU A 118 1.46 -28.59 -9.16
N PRO A 119 2.21 -29.70 -9.16
CA PRO A 119 3.35 -29.89 -10.07
C PRO A 119 2.96 -29.69 -11.54
N GLY A 120 3.63 -28.77 -12.23
CA GLY A 120 3.43 -28.52 -13.67
C GLY A 120 2.14 -27.78 -14.04
N VAL A 121 1.39 -27.24 -13.07
CA VAL A 121 0.14 -26.51 -13.32
C VAL A 121 0.34 -25.02 -13.04
N ASP A 122 0.46 -24.24 -14.10
CA ASP A 122 0.71 -22.80 -13.98
C ASP A 122 -0.57 -21.99 -13.68
N ILE A 123 -0.39 -20.82 -13.06
CA ILE A 123 -1.46 -19.87 -12.70
C ILE A 123 -1.20 -18.53 -13.39
N GLY A 124 -2.14 -18.08 -14.22
CA GLY A 124 -2.14 -16.69 -14.71
C GLY A 124 -1.19 -16.36 -15.86
N ILE A 125 -0.55 -17.37 -16.47
CA ILE A 125 0.47 -17.14 -17.51
C ILE A 125 -0.01 -17.48 -18.93
N GLY A 126 -1.17 -18.13 -19.05
CA GLY A 126 -1.74 -18.54 -20.32
C GLY A 126 -2.54 -17.40 -20.96
N PRO A 127 -2.64 -17.34 -22.29
CA PRO A 127 -3.41 -16.30 -22.99
C PRO A 127 -4.91 -16.35 -22.68
N GLN A 128 -5.42 -17.48 -22.18
CA GLN A 128 -6.82 -17.68 -21.82
C GLN A 128 -7.17 -17.09 -20.45
N TYR A 129 -6.18 -16.97 -19.54
CA TYR A 129 -6.37 -16.53 -18.15
C TYR A 129 -5.19 -15.64 -17.72
N PRO A 130 -5.06 -14.41 -18.26
CA PRO A 130 -3.90 -13.54 -18.03
C PRO A 130 -3.94 -12.78 -16.68
N GLU A 131 -4.97 -12.98 -15.88
CA GLU A 131 -5.26 -12.15 -14.71
C GLU A 131 -4.40 -12.56 -13.52
N GLY A 132 -4.06 -13.84 -13.42
CA GLY A 132 -3.27 -14.39 -12.33
C GLY A 132 -3.95 -14.26 -10.97
N LEU A 133 -3.15 -14.43 -9.92
CA LEU A 133 -3.60 -14.33 -8.55
C LEU A 133 -3.56 -12.88 -8.08
N VAL A 134 -4.72 -12.24 -8.00
CA VAL A 134 -4.84 -10.89 -7.45
C VAL A 134 -4.82 -10.94 -5.92
N VAL A 135 -3.94 -10.15 -5.30
CA VAL A 135 -3.84 -10.02 -3.84
C VAL A 135 -4.09 -8.57 -3.45
N GLU A 136 -5.24 -8.31 -2.84
CA GLU A 136 -5.62 -6.97 -2.42
C GLU A 136 -4.95 -6.57 -1.09
N ILE A 137 -4.35 -5.39 -1.08
CA ILE A 137 -3.64 -4.78 0.04
C ILE A 137 -4.49 -3.61 0.56
N PRO A 138 -5.11 -3.74 1.75
CA PRO A 138 -5.94 -2.69 2.32
C PRO A 138 -5.10 -1.56 2.93
N GLY A 139 -5.62 -0.34 2.83
CA GLY A 139 -5.10 0.83 3.53
C GLY A 139 -5.12 2.09 2.68
N LEU A 140 -4.58 3.18 3.25
CA LEU A 140 -4.37 4.46 2.59
C LEU A 140 -2.91 4.91 2.75
N CYS A 141 -2.37 5.60 1.74
CA CYS A 141 -1.08 6.26 1.84
C CYS A 141 -1.28 7.67 2.37
N ILE A 142 -0.63 8.01 3.48
CA ILE A 142 -0.56 9.36 4.01
C ILE A 142 0.86 9.89 3.82
N SER A 143 0.99 11.07 3.20
CA SER A 143 2.28 11.71 2.90
C SER A 143 2.18 13.23 2.95
N ALA A 144 3.31 13.92 2.74
CA ALA A 144 3.39 15.39 2.75
C ALA A 144 2.72 16.02 3.99
N VAL A 145 2.91 15.40 5.15
CA VAL A 145 2.31 15.85 6.40
C VAL A 145 3.09 17.05 6.92
N ALA A 146 2.41 18.19 7.01
CA ALA A 146 2.92 19.39 7.65
C ALA A 146 2.00 19.75 8.80
N ALA A 147 2.53 19.80 10.02
CA ALA A 147 1.78 20.20 11.21
C ALA A 147 2.56 21.28 11.97
N GLN A 148 1.86 22.33 12.38
CA GLN A 148 2.46 23.45 13.11
C GLN A 148 1.66 23.72 14.38
N TRP A 149 2.38 23.90 15.48
CA TRP A 149 1.84 24.29 16.79
C TRP A 149 2.39 25.67 17.12
N GLN A 150 1.59 26.72 16.90
CA GLN A 150 1.97 28.11 17.15
C GLN A 150 1.19 28.63 18.35
N GLY A 151 1.78 28.53 19.55
CA GLY A 151 1.13 28.93 20.79
C GLY A 151 -0.18 28.17 21.04
N ALA A 152 -1.31 28.88 20.94
CA ALA A 152 -2.64 28.31 21.09
C ALA A 152 -3.27 27.82 19.77
N GLN A 153 -2.56 27.86 18.64
CA GLN A 153 -3.08 27.47 17.34
C GLN A 153 -2.39 26.22 16.81
N LEU A 154 -3.19 25.34 16.20
CA LEU A 154 -2.77 24.10 15.58
C LEU A 154 -3.21 24.09 14.13
N SER A 155 -2.28 23.93 13.19
CA SER A 155 -2.60 23.70 11.78
C SER A 155 -2.00 22.39 11.31
N CYS A 156 -2.69 21.73 10.39
CA CYS A 156 -2.19 20.52 9.76
C CYS A 156 -2.67 20.41 8.32
N ARG A 157 -1.78 19.96 7.44
CA ARG A 157 -2.05 19.51 6.09
C ARG A 157 -1.48 18.12 5.89
N ALA A 158 -2.18 17.28 5.15
CA ALA A 158 -1.70 15.97 4.73
C ALA A 158 -2.23 15.64 3.33
N LYS A 159 -1.45 14.85 2.58
CA LYS A 159 -1.90 14.20 1.35
C LYS A 159 -2.34 12.78 1.67
N VAL A 160 -3.51 12.37 1.20
CA VAL A 160 -4.05 11.02 1.38
C VAL A 160 -4.48 10.43 0.03
N THR A 161 -3.95 9.27 -0.32
CA THR A 161 -4.31 8.53 -1.55
C THR A 161 -4.68 7.09 -1.25
N MET A 162 -5.30 6.42 -2.22
CA MET A 162 -5.37 4.96 -2.22
C MET A 162 -3.94 4.36 -2.27
N MET A 163 -3.76 3.10 -1.89
CA MET A 163 -2.46 2.41 -1.97
C MET A 163 -1.90 2.35 -3.40
N CYS A 164 -2.76 2.44 -4.43
CA CYS A 164 -2.36 2.55 -5.83
C CYS A 164 -1.82 3.94 -6.23
N GLY A 165 -1.70 4.88 -5.29
CA GLY A 165 -1.39 6.29 -5.58
C GLY A 165 -2.57 7.07 -6.17
N CYS A 166 -3.69 6.39 -6.47
CA CYS A 166 -4.85 6.98 -7.10
C CYS A 166 -5.45 8.11 -6.24
N PRO A 167 -5.76 9.28 -6.83
CA PRO A 167 -6.13 10.45 -6.06
C PRO A 167 -7.57 10.38 -5.57
N ILE A 168 -7.80 10.97 -4.40
CA ILE A 168 -9.14 11.27 -3.86
C ILE A 168 -9.60 12.61 -4.43
N ARG A 169 -10.84 12.69 -4.94
CA ARG A 169 -11.37 13.93 -5.57
C ARG A 169 -12.82 14.20 -5.21
N ARG A 170 -13.22 15.47 -5.22
CA ARG A 170 -14.62 15.91 -5.19
C ARG A 170 -15.11 16.17 -6.62
N GLN A 171 -15.08 15.14 -7.45
CA GLN A 171 -15.55 15.18 -8.83
C GLN A 171 -16.69 14.17 -9.01
N SER A 172 -17.76 14.58 -9.69
CA SER A 172 -18.88 13.68 -10.01
C SER A 172 -18.41 12.51 -10.87
N GLY A 173 -18.84 11.29 -10.53
CA GLY A 173 -18.45 10.06 -11.23
C GLY A 173 -17.01 9.59 -10.95
N TRP A 174 -16.27 10.25 -10.05
CA TRP A 174 -14.94 9.78 -9.65
C TRP A 174 -15.03 8.55 -8.74
N PHE A 175 -14.12 7.58 -8.91
CA PHE A 175 -14.16 6.29 -8.23
C PHE A 175 -13.88 6.37 -6.72
N TRP A 176 -13.12 7.39 -6.28
CA TRP A 176 -12.80 7.63 -4.86
C TRP A 176 -13.24 9.04 -4.44
N PRO A 177 -14.55 9.25 -4.25
CA PRO A 177 -15.08 10.56 -3.90
C PRO A 177 -14.61 10.98 -2.51
N ALA A 178 -14.19 12.24 -2.34
CA ALA A 178 -13.67 12.75 -1.07
C ALA A 178 -14.62 12.57 0.13
N GLY A 179 -15.93 12.49 -0.11
CA GLY A 179 -16.94 12.23 0.92
C GLY A 179 -16.88 10.83 1.54
N ASP A 180 -16.24 9.87 0.88
CA ASP A 180 -16.06 8.51 1.43
C ASP A 180 -14.91 8.45 2.45
N PHE A 181 -14.16 9.54 2.65
CA PHE A 181 -12.95 9.59 3.45
C PHE A 181 -13.08 10.53 4.66
N SER A 182 -12.58 10.09 5.82
CA SER A 182 -12.40 10.92 7.01
C SER A 182 -10.93 11.03 7.35
N VAL A 183 -10.40 12.25 7.47
CA VAL A 183 -9.00 12.51 7.83
C VAL A 183 -8.96 13.36 9.09
N ARG A 184 -8.13 12.96 10.06
CA ARG A 184 -8.09 13.61 11.38
C ARG A 184 -6.66 13.72 11.87
N LEU A 185 -6.31 14.86 12.45
CA LEU A 185 -5.14 15.00 13.30
C LEU A 185 -5.55 14.55 14.71
N VAL A 186 -4.75 13.69 15.32
CA VAL A 186 -4.95 13.20 16.68
C VAL A 186 -3.72 13.56 17.50
N THR A 187 -3.92 14.21 18.64
CA THR A 187 -2.84 14.58 19.55
C THR A 187 -3.07 13.92 20.91
N CYS A 188 -2.00 13.44 21.53
CA CYS A 188 -1.98 13.00 22.92
C CYS A 188 -1.02 13.91 23.70
N THR A 189 -1.48 14.50 24.79
CA THR A 189 -0.69 15.41 25.62
C THR A 189 0.20 14.67 26.62
N GLN A 190 1.08 15.38 27.32
CA GLN A 190 1.94 14.80 28.36
C GLN A 190 1.14 14.20 29.53
N ARG A 191 -0.03 14.78 29.85
CA ARG A 191 -0.93 14.23 30.88
C ARG A 191 -1.87 13.15 30.34
N GLY A 192 -1.73 12.76 29.07
CA GLY A 192 -2.48 11.66 28.45
C GLY A 192 -3.84 12.04 27.88
N ALA A 193 -4.18 13.33 27.79
CA ALA A 193 -5.42 13.76 27.16
C ALA A 193 -5.31 13.59 25.63
N VAL A 194 -6.35 13.02 25.02
CA VAL A 194 -6.41 12.78 23.57
C VAL A 194 -7.42 13.70 22.92
N TYR A 195 -6.98 14.42 21.89
CA TYR A 195 -7.81 15.32 21.10
C TYR A 195 -7.79 14.95 19.63
N SER A 196 -8.87 15.25 18.92
CA SER A 196 -9.02 14.85 17.53
C SER A 196 -9.66 15.96 16.69
N TYR A 197 -8.96 16.37 15.64
CA TYR A 197 -9.24 17.53 14.82
C TYR A 197 -9.52 17.10 13.37
N PRO A 198 -10.70 17.40 12.79
CA PRO A 198 -11.08 16.94 11.46
C PRO A 198 -10.43 17.78 10.36
N LEU A 199 -9.64 17.18 9.46
CA LEU A 199 -9.09 17.88 8.30
C LEU A 199 -10.12 17.87 7.16
N ALA A 200 -10.41 19.05 6.62
CA ALA A 200 -11.30 19.21 5.47
C ALA A 200 -10.55 18.95 4.16
N PHE A 201 -11.23 18.35 3.18
CA PHE A 201 -10.69 18.20 1.83
C PHE A 201 -10.51 19.57 1.16
N ASP A 202 -9.32 19.80 0.61
CA ASP A 202 -8.90 21.05 -0.04
C ASP A 202 -9.02 20.93 -1.57
N ASP A 203 -10.08 21.52 -2.12
CA ASP A 203 -10.36 21.54 -3.57
C ASP A 203 -9.40 22.45 -4.35
N SER A 204 -8.61 23.30 -3.67
CA SER A 204 -7.70 24.23 -4.36
C SER A 204 -6.49 23.53 -5.00
N GLN A 205 -6.23 22.27 -4.62
CA GLN A 205 -5.08 21.51 -5.13
C GLN A 205 -5.45 20.76 -6.43
N PRO A 206 -4.77 21.02 -7.56
CA PRO A 206 -5.13 20.44 -8.86
C PRO A 206 -5.02 18.90 -8.91
N LEU A 207 -4.12 18.32 -8.10
CA LEU A 207 -3.91 16.87 -8.01
C LEU A 207 -4.90 16.16 -7.06
N GLY A 208 -5.77 16.90 -6.37
CA GLY A 208 -6.67 16.37 -5.34
C GLY A 208 -5.91 15.83 -4.12
N SER A 209 -6.57 14.98 -3.34
CA SER A 209 -5.96 14.23 -2.22
C SER A 209 -5.40 15.08 -1.06
N SER A 210 -5.64 16.39 -1.05
CA SER A 210 -5.16 17.29 0.00
C SER A 210 -6.22 17.47 1.06
N PHE A 211 -5.82 17.36 2.33
CA PHE A 211 -6.67 17.57 3.49
C PHE A 211 -5.97 18.57 4.41
N GLN A 212 -6.70 19.55 4.95
CA GLN A 212 -6.13 20.56 5.83
C GLN A 212 -7.11 21.07 6.88
N GLY A 213 -6.58 21.67 7.93
CA GLY A 213 -7.38 22.43 8.88
C GLY A 213 -6.53 23.21 9.88
N GLN A 214 -7.22 24.07 10.62
CA GLN A 214 -6.67 24.94 11.64
C GLN A 214 -7.65 25.04 12.81
N TRP A 215 -7.14 24.92 14.04
CA TRP A 215 -7.95 24.88 15.25
C TRP A 215 -7.23 25.56 16.42
N ASP A 216 -8.00 25.98 17.41
CA ASP A 216 -7.44 26.28 18.72
C ASP A 216 -6.95 24.99 19.41
N ASN A 217 -5.81 25.09 20.09
CA ASN A 217 -5.27 24.05 20.95
C ASN A 217 -6.23 23.83 22.12
N GLN A 218 -6.73 22.59 22.24
CA GLN A 218 -7.71 22.22 23.27
C GLN A 218 -7.06 21.88 24.62
N ALA A 219 -5.74 21.89 24.69
CA ALA A 219 -4.96 21.66 25.89
C ALA A 219 -3.91 22.78 26.11
N PRO A 220 -4.35 24.02 26.37
CA PRO A 220 -3.42 25.09 26.73
C PRO A 220 -2.67 24.72 28.03
N GLY A 221 -1.34 24.80 27.99
CA GLY A 221 -0.48 24.49 29.15
C GLY A 221 -0.17 22.99 29.35
N ASP A 222 -0.65 22.10 28.49
CA ASP A 222 -0.29 20.68 28.48
C ASP A 222 0.29 20.30 27.11
N PRO A 223 1.63 20.24 26.98
CA PRO A 223 2.29 20.03 25.69
C PRO A 223 1.86 18.73 25.00
N VAL A 224 1.80 18.77 23.66
CA VAL A 224 1.56 17.58 22.84
C VAL A 224 2.79 16.66 22.90
N ALA A 225 2.60 15.45 23.43
CA ALA A 225 3.64 14.43 23.54
C ALA A 225 3.66 13.50 22.31
N GLN A 226 2.49 13.21 21.73
CA GLN A 226 2.35 12.35 20.57
C GLN A 226 1.32 12.93 19.61
N ALA A 227 1.51 12.71 18.31
CA ALA A 227 0.60 13.20 17.30
C ALA A 227 0.59 12.28 16.07
N TRP A 228 -0.57 12.10 15.46
CA TRP A 228 -0.78 11.30 14.26
C TRP A 228 -1.80 11.94 13.32
N VAL A 229 -1.68 11.64 12.03
CA VAL A 229 -2.78 11.79 11.08
C VAL A 229 -3.40 10.42 10.87
N TYR A 230 -4.71 10.31 11.09
CA TYR A 230 -5.50 9.13 10.73
C TYR A 230 -6.30 9.42 9.47
N ALA A 231 -6.40 8.43 8.60
CA ALA A 231 -7.29 8.46 7.44
C ALA A 231 -8.12 7.17 7.40
N SER A 232 -9.41 7.31 7.12
CA SER A 232 -10.37 6.20 7.08
C SER A 232 -11.25 6.29 5.85
N GLU A 233 -11.40 5.18 5.15
CA GLU A 233 -12.43 4.94 4.14
C GLU A 233 -13.17 3.66 4.57
N PRO A 234 -14.31 3.79 5.26
CA PRO A 234 -14.94 2.66 5.94
C PRO A 234 -15.65 1.69 4.98
N LYS A 235 -16.00 2.12 3.77
CA LYS A 235 -16.80 1.33 2.82
C LYS A 235 -16.03 0.10 2.32
N LEU A 236 -14.71 0.17 2.17
CA LEU A 236 -13.85 -0.99 1.87
C LEU A 236 -12.89 -1.35 3.01
N GLY A 237 -12.97 -0.63 4.13
CA GLY A 237 -12.15 -0.87 5.32
C GLY A 237 -10.71 -0.39 5.19
N ASN A 238 -10.44 0.57 4.28
CA ASN A 238 -9.11 1.12 4.12
C ASN A 238 -8.80 2.11 5.25
N GLN A 239 -7.72 1.85 5.98
CA GLN A 239 -7.25 2.67 7.10
C GLN A 239 -5.78 3.04 6.94
N GLY A 240 -5.43 4.27 7.31
CA GLY A 240 -4.07 4.81 7.26
C GLY A 240 -3.72 5.56 8.53
N CYS A 241 -2.44 5.54 8.90
CA CYS A 241 -1.91 6.28 10.04
C CYS A 241 -0.50 6.77 9.74
N TYR A 242 -0.26 8.06 10.00
CA TYR A 242 1.05 8.67 9.90
C TYR A 242 1.41 9.31 11.24
N ARG A 243 2.53 8.89 11.83
CA ARG A 243 3.00 9.46 13.10
C ARG A 243 3.81 10.71 12.86
N ILE A 244 3.41 11.80 13.51
CA ILE A 244 4.13 13.08 13.49
C ILE A 244 5.07 13.17 14.71
N LEU A 245 4.56 12.82 15.90
CA LEU A 245 5.30 12.91 17.16
C LEU A 245 5.22 11.64 18.02
N PRO A 246 6.31 11.29 18.70
CA PRO A 246 7.68 11.57 18.28
C PRO A 246 7.93 11.04 16.86
N ALA A 247 8.85 11.67 16.12
CA ALA A 247 9.35 11.17 14.83
C ALA A 247 10.23 9.93 15.07
N LEU A 248 9.61 8.84 15.50
CA LEU A 248 10.24 7.53 15.63
C LEU A 248 10.10 6.78 14.31
N PRO A 249 11.13 6.04 13.88
CA PRO A 249 10.99 5.13 12.77
C PRO A 249 9.86 4.14 13.09
N LEU A 250 9.00 3.88 12.11
CA LEU A 250 7.95 2.90 12.28
C LEU A 250 8.56 1.52 12.52
N PRO A 251 7.90 0.67 13.34
CA PRO A 251 8.35 -0.70 13.48
C PRO A 251 8.40 -1.36 12.10
N PRO A 252 9.47 -2.11 11.79
CA PRO A 252 9.61 -2.71 10.47
C PRO A 252 8.45 -3.66 10.20
N LEU A 253 8.11 -3.83 8.91
CA LEU A 253 7.17 -4.84 8.48
C LEU A 253 7.62 -6.21 9.04
N ARG A 254 6.67 -6.93 9.66
CA ARG A 254 6.93 -8.27 10.18
C ARG A 254 7.03 -9.26 9.04
N LEU A 255 8.23 -9.36 8.47
CA LEU A 255 8.58 -10.27 7.39
C LEU A 255 9.62 -11.29 7.87
N PRO A 256 9.67 -12.50 7.28
CA PRO A 256 10.77 -13.43 7.49
C PRO A 256 12.12 -12.78 7.19
N ARG A 257 13.18 -13.23 7.86
CA ARG A 257 14.53 -12.66 7.71
C ARG A 257 15.02 -12.63 6.27
N ASP A 258 14.74 -13.69 5.50
CA ASP A 258 15.11 -13.79 4.09
C ASP A 258 14.36 -12.75 3.23
N ALA A 259 13.05 -12.57 3.47
CA ALA A 259 12.28 -11.55 2.77
C ALA A 259 12.76 -10.13 3.12
N GLN A 260 13.13 -9.88 4.38
CA GLN A 260 13.72 -8.60 4.77
C GLN A 260 15.09 -8.36 4.11
N ARG A 261 15.91 -9.41 3.93
CA ARG A 261 17.20 -9.30 3.24
C ARG A 261 17.00 -8.91 1.77
N VAL A 262 16.09 -9.58 1.08
CA VAL A 262 15.73 -9.26 -0.32
C VAL A 262 15.29 -7.80 -0.47
N LEU A 263 14.38 -7.32 0.39
CA LEU A 263 13.91 -5.93 0.31
C LEU A 263 15.02 -4.91 0.60
N ARG A 264 16.00 -5.25 1.45
CA ARG A 264 17.17 -4.40 1.69
C ARG A 264 18.12 -4.36 0.49
N GLU A 265 18.41 -5.51 -0.10
CA GLU A 265 19.33 -5.63 -1.25
C GLU A 265 18.77 -4.96 -2.51
N ALA A 266 17.45 -4.96 -2.67
CA ALA A 266 16.76 -4.26 -3.75
C ALA A 266 16.65 -2.73 -3.53
N ASP A 267 17.29 -2.18 -2.49
CA ASP A 267 17.23 -0.76 -2.08
C ASP A 267 15.79 -0.24 -1.85
N ILE A 268 14.89 -1.16 -1.47
CA ILE A 268 13.46 -0.88 -1.27
C ILE A 268 13.16 -0.47 0.16
N THR A 269 13.91 -0.98 1.14
CA THR A 269 13.83 -0.50 2.53
C THR A 269 14.61 0.80 2.63
N GLY A 270 14.02 1.90 2.14
CA GLY A 270 14.63 3.22 2.19
C GLY A 270 15.22 3.48 3.57
N ASN A 271 16.54 3.47 3.67
CA ASN A 271 17.23 4.02 4.81
C ASN A 271 16.92 5.52 4.77
N ALA A 272 16.36 6.06 5.84
CA ALA A 272 15.78 7.40 5.96
C ALA A 272 16.74 8.56 5.63
N ARG A 273 17.16 8.72 4.37
CA ARG A 273 18.09 9.77 3.90
C ARG A 273 17.52 10.69 2.83
N ALA A 274 16.29 10.50 2.35
CA ALA A 274 15.76 11.29 1.25
C ALA A 274 14.60 12.26 1.61
N CYS A 275 14.33 12.52 2.89
CA CYS A 275 13.34 13.53 3.30
C CYS A 275 13.94 14.88 3.73
N ALA A 276 15.23 15.14 3.47
CA ALA A 276 15.88 16.39 3.85
C ALA A 276 15.97 17.45 2.74
N GLU A 277 15.73 17.13 1.46
CA GLU A 277 15.95 18.10 0.38
C GLU A 277 14.94 17.97 -0.77
N ARG A 278 13.79 18.64 -0.62
CA ARG A 278 13.14 19.51 -1.63
C ARG A 278 11.78 20.02 -1.16
#